data_AF-A0A0D2RID2-F1
#
_entry.id   AF-A0A0D2RID2-F1
#
_cell.length_a   1.000
_cell.length_b   1.000
_cell.length_c   1.000
_cell.angle_alpha   90.00
_cell.angle_beta   90.00
_cell.angle_gamma   90.00
#
_symmetry.space_group_name_H-M   'P 1'
#
loop_
_entity.id
_entity.type
_entity.pdbx_description
1 polymer ?
#
loop_
_entity_poly.entity_id
_entity_poly.type
_entity_poly.pdbx_seq_one_letter_code
_entity_poly.pdbx_strand_id
1 'polypeptide(L)'
;MLGLAWRSVALGLILLEVWFSVQVECFPALFDRISRLPGQPKVGFQQYAGYVTVDKRKQRALFYYFAEAEVDPASKPLVLWLNGGPGCSSLGVGAFSENGPFRPSGEVLVKNEYSWNREANMVYLEAPVGVGFSYSADDSSYEAVNDKITARDNLVFLQNWFLKFPQYKNRSLFITGESYAGHYIPQLAELMHQFNKKEKLFNLKGIALGNPVLEFATDFNSRAEFFWSHGLISDSTYKLFTTSCNYSRYVSEYYRGNVSPICSRVMGQVSTETSRFVDKYDVTLDVCISSVLSQSEILTTQVSLI
;
A
#
# COMPACT_ATOMS: atom_id res chain seq x y z
N MET A 1 44.11 -47.88 -33.97
CA MET A 1 43.97 -46.41 -34.19
C MET A 1 42.54 -45.93 -34.47
N LEU A 2 41.48 -46.74 -34.27
CA LEU A 2 40.09 -46.29 -34.46
C LEU A 2 39.37 -45.79 -33.18
N GLY A 3 39.90 -46.07 -31.98
CA GLY A 3 39.23 -45.75 -30.72
C GLY A 3 39.40 -44.30 -30.22
N LEU A 4 40.44 -43.59 -30.66
CA LEU A 4 40.70 -42.21 -30.22
C LEU A 4 39.81 -41.21 -30.96
N ALA A 5 39.58 -41.41 -32.27
CA ALA A 5 38.79 -40.50 -33.10
C ALA A 5 37.32 -40.42 -32.65
N TRP A 6 36.74 -41.54 -32.18
CA TRP A 6 35.36 -41.58 -31.73
C TRP A 6 35.13 -40.86 -30.40
N ARG A 7 36.13 -40.87 -29.51
CA ARG A 7 36.09 -40.11 -28.25
C ARG A 7 36.16 -38.60 -28.51
N SER A 8 36.97 -38.17 -29.46
CA SER A 8 37.06 -36.75 -29.86
C SER A 8 35.78 -36.23 -30.51
N VAL A 9 35.12 -37.04 -31.34
CA VAL A 9 33.83 -36.69 -31.96
C VAL A 9 32.71 -36.66 -30.92
N ALA A 10 32.67 -37.61 -29.98
CA ALA A 10 31.69 -37.62 -28.90
C ALA A 10 31.83 -36.42 -27.94
N LEU A 11 33.06 -36.04 -27.58
CA LEU A 11 33.34 -34.84 -26.79
C LEU A 11 32.96 -33.55 -27.54
N GLY A 12 33.21 -33.48 -28.84
CA GLY A 12 32.80 -32.36 -29.68
C GLY A 12 31.28 -32.20 -29.78
N LEU A 13 30.53 -33.31 -29.87
CA LEU A 13 29.07 -33.29 -29.90
C LEU A 13 28.46 -32.90 -28.53
N ILE A 14 29.03 -33.39 -27.42
CA ILE A 14 28.60 -32.99 -26.07
C ILE A 14 28.86 -31.49 -25.83
N LEU A 15 30.01 -30.96 -26.28
CA LEU A 15 30.31 -29.53 -26.18
C LEU A 15 29.38 -28.69 -27.08
N LEU A 16 28.95 -29.21 -28.24
CA LEU A 16 27.96 -28.56 -29.10
C LEU A 16 26.56 -28.55 -28.45
N GLU A 17 26.12 -29.64 -27.81
CA GLU A 17 24.84 -29.69 -27.08
C GLU A 17 24.82 -28.78 -25.84
N VAL A 18 25.96 -28.64 -25.16
CA VAL A 18 26.12 -27.69 -24.05
C VAL A 18 26.11 -26.23 -24.55
N TRP A 19 26.60 -25.97 -25.77
CA TRP A 19 26.52 -24.63 -26.40
C TRP A 19 25.11 -24.26 -26.90
N PHE A 20 24.31 -25.24 -27.31
CA PHE A 20 22.92 -25.02 -27.74
C PHE A 20 21.88 -25.07 -26.61
N SER A 21 22.30 -25.38 -25.39
CA SER A 21 21.47 -25.23 -24.20
C SER A 21 21.40 -23.76 -23.76
N VAL A 22 20.86 -22.89 -24.62
CA VAL A 22 20.36 -21.60 -24.19
C VAL A 22 19.21 -21.90 -23.24
N GLN A 23 19.47 -21.82 -21.93
CA GLN A 23 18.39 -21.76 -20.96
C GLN A 23 17.52 -20.58 -21.35
N VAL A 24 16.32 -20.88 -21.87
CA VAL A 24 15.26 -19.89 -21.97
C VAL A 24 14.87 -19.57 -20.53
N GLU A 25 15.56 -18.61 -19.93
CA GLU A 25 15.14 -18.00 -18.68
C GLU A 25 13.86 -17.24 -18.98
N CYS A 26 12.73 -17.93 -18.82
CA CYS A 26 11.43 -17.29 -18.84
C CYS A 26 11.35 -16.41 -17.59
N PHE A 27 11.67 -15.11 -17.73
CA PHE A 27 11.57 -14.16 -16.64
C PHE A 27 10.09 -14.03 -16.24
N PRO A 28 9.68 -14.49 -15.04
CA PRO A 28 8.26 -14.51 -14.68
C PRO A 28 7.67 -13.10 -14.60
N ALA A 29 8.51 -12.06 -14.48
CA ALA A 29 8.13 -10.66 -14.57
C ALA A 29 7.55 -10.24 -15.93
N LEU A 30 7.92 -10.90 -17.04
CA LEU A 30 7.44 -10.53 -18.37
C LEU A 30 5.93 -10.75 -18.53
N PHE A 31 5.36 -11.73 -17.82
CA PHE A 31 3.92 -12.00 -17.84
C PHE A 31 3.10 -10.94 -17.10
N ASP A 32 3.72 -10.25 -16.13
CA ASP A 32 3.07 -9.20 -15.34
C ASP A 32 3.16 -7.84 -16.02
N ARG A 33 3.89 -7.72 -17.13
CA ARG A 33 4.13 -6.44 -17.80
C ARG A 33 2.83 -5.87 -18.36
N ILE A 34 2.47 -4.67 -17.91
CA ILE A 34 1.35 -3.92 -18.43
C ILE A 34 1.81 -3.20 -19.71
N SER A 35 1.20 -3.58 -20.83
CA SER A 35 1.46 -2.89 -22.11
C SER A 35 0.88 -1.48 -22.12
N ARG A 36 -0.40 -1.35 -21.73
CA ARG A 36 -1.11 -0.07 -21.63
C ARG A 36 -2.36 -0.25 -20.75
N LEU A 37 -2.56 0.62 -19.76
CA LEU A 37 -3.82 0.72 -19.02
C LEU A 37 -4.91 1.41 -19.87
N PRO A 38 -6.19 1.06 -19.71
CA PRO A 38 -7.29 1.81 -20.32
C PRO A 38 -7.20 3.30 -19.96
N GLY A 39 -7.39 4.18 -20.95
CA GLY A 39 -7.37 5.63 -20.74
C GLY A 39 -6.00 6.24 -20.40
N GLN A 40 -4.89 5.49 -20.39
CA GLN A 40 -3.59 6.05 -20.00
C GLN A 40 -2.94 6.94 -21.08
N PRO A 41 -2.22 8.00 -20.68
CA PRO A 41 -1.37 8.76 -21.58
C PRO A 41 -0.14 7.94 -21.99
N LYS A 42 0.58 8.40 -23.02
CA LYS A 42 1.86 7.79 -23.40
C LYS A 42 2.89 8.04 -22.30
N VAL A 43 3.60 7.00 -21.88
CA VAL A 43 4.65 7.05 -20.87
C VAL A 43 5.89 6.28 -21.33
N GLY A 44 7.06 6.66 -20.81
CA GLY A 44 8.35 6.04 -21.15
C GLY A 44 8.83 4.97 -20.16
N PHE A 45 8.20 4.85 -18.98
CA PHE A 45 8.55 3.85 -17.97
C PHE A 45 7.80 2.52 -18.19
N GLN A 46 8.36 1.44 -17.66
CA GLN A 46 7.67 0.15 -17.61
C GLN A 46 6.83 0.05 -16.34
N GLN A 47 5.73 -0.70 -16.45
CA GLN A 47 4.85 -0.98 -15.33
C GLN A 47 4.40 -2.42 -15.38
N TYR A 48 4.15 -2.97 -14.20
CA TYR A 48 3.82 -4.37 -13.99
C TYR A 48 2.72 -4.48 -12.96
N ALA A 49 1.86 -5.48 -13.10
CA ALA A 49 0.95 -5.87 -12.05
C ALA A 49 0.75 -7.37 -12.05
N GLY A 50 0.56 -7.92 -10.87
CA GLY A 50 0.29 -9.33 -10.72
C GLY A 50 0.33 -9.77 -9.28
N TYR A 51 0.51 -11.07 -9.10
CA TYR A 51 0.39 -11.71 -7.79
C TYR A 51 1.71 -12.36 -7.38
N VAL A 52 1.94 -12.33 -6.07
CA VAL A 52 2.99 -13.10 -5.41
C VAL A 52 2.36 -13.95 -4.31
N THR A 53 2.51 -15.26 -4.41
CA THR A 53 2.04 -16.21 -3.39
C THR A 53 2.88 -16.07 -2.11
N VAL A 54 2.24 -15.82 -0.98
CA VAL A 54 2.86 -15.70 0.34
C VAL A 54 2.58 -16.90 1.25
N ASP A 55 1.56 -17.69 0.91
CA ASP A 55 1.25 -18.96 1.59
C ASP A 55 0.70 -19.96 0.59
N LYS A 56 1.50 -21.00 0.27
CA LYS A 56 1.09 -22.03 -0.69
C LYS A 56 -0.04 -22.92 -0.16
N ARG A 57 -0.11 -23.15 1.16
CA ARG A 57 -1.10 -24.06 1.76
C ARG A 57 -2.48 -23.42 1.75
N LYS A 58 -2.54 -22.15 2.16
CA LYS A 58 -3.78 -21.35 2.14
C LYS A 58 -4.06 -20.69 0.79
N GLN A 59 -3.22 -20.96 -0.21
CA GLN A 59 -3.23 -20.29 -1.52
C GLN A 59 -3.39 -18.76 -1.40
N ARG A 60 -2.64 -18.17 -0.46
CA ARG A 60 -2.70 -16.73 -0.19
C ARG A 60 -1.74 -16.01 -1.12
N ALA A 61 -2.24 -15.03 -1.84
CA ALA A 61 -1.49 -14.24 -2.81
C ALA A 61 -1.77 -12.76 -2.62
N LEU A 62 -0.71 -11.95 -2.62
CA LEU A 62 -0.81 -10.50 -2.56
C LEU A 62 -0.62 -9.91 -3.96
N PHE A 63 -1.51 -8.99 -4.32
CA PHE A 63 -1.45 -8.21 -5.54
C PHE A 63 -0.50 -7.02 -5.37
N TYR A 64 0.25 -6.71 -6.42
CA TYR A 64 1.09 -5.52 -6.49
C TYR A 64 0.91 -4.80 -7.82
N TYR A 65 1.09 -3.49 -7.78
CA TYR A 65 1.36 -2.66 -8.94
C TYR A 65 2.76 -2.06 -8.80
N PHE A 66 3.57 -2.20 -9.85
CA PHE A 66 4.95 -1.74 -9.87
C PHE A 66 5.14 -0.79 -11.05
N ALA A 67 5.56 0.44 -10.76
CA ALA A 67 5.95 1.42 -11.76
C ALA A 67 7.47 1.68 -11.65
N GLU A 68 8.20 1.39 -12.72
CA GLU A 68 9.63 1.74 -12.79
C GLU A 68 9.81 3.26 -12.79
N ALA A 69 11.02 3.69 -12.44
CA ALA A 69 11.35 5.09 -12.47
C ALA A 69 11.26 5.66 -13.91
N GLU A 70 10.82 6.90 -14.05
CA GLU A 70 10.66 7.54 -15.37
C GLU A 70 11.98 7.65 -16.14
N VAL A 71 13.08 7.88 -15.42
CA VAL A 71 14.41 8.09 -15.98
C VAL A 71 15.40 7.18 -15.29
N ASP A 72 16.14 6.42 -16.09
CA ASP A 72 17.22 5.52 -15.65
C ASP A 72 16.82 4.65 -14.43
N PRO A 73 15.79 3.79 -14.55
CA PRO A 73 15.33 2.95 -13.44
C PRO A 73 16.44 2.07 -12.86
N ALA A 74 17.46 1.76 -13.65
CA ALA A 74 18.62 1.00 -13.27
C ALA A 74 19.58 1.73 -12.30
N SER A 75 19.44 3.05 -12.06
CA SER A 75 20.18 3.77 -11.01
C SER A 75 19.33 4.17 -9.81
N LYS A 76 18.00 4.21 -9.95
CA LYS A 76 17.06 4.68 -8.94
C LYS A 76 16.74 3.65 -7.85
N PRO A 77 16.45 4.06 -6.59
CA PRO A 77 16.11 3.15 -5.50
C PRO A 77 14.81 2.35 -5.76
N LEU A 78 14.59 1.31 -4.97
CA LEU A 78 13.32 0.60 -4.88
C LEU A 78 12.57 1.09 -3.64
N VAL A 79 11.30 1.43 -3.81
CA VAL A 79 10.44 1.95 -2.75
C VAL A 79 9.18 1.10 -2.68
N LEU A 80 8.95 0.47 -1.53
CA LEU A 80 7.66 -0.15 -1.21
C LEU A 80 6.74 0.90 -0.59
N TRP A 81 5.50 0.98 -1.06
CA TRP A 81 4.43 1.81 -0.51
C TRP A 81 3.30 0.95 0.06
N LEU A 82 2.90 1.25 1.30
CA LEU A 82 1.77 0.63 2.00
C LEU A 82 0.80 1.69 2.53
N ASN A 83 -0.46 1.68 2.08
CA ASN A 83 -1.51 2.41 2.77
C ASN A 83 -1.96 1.67 4.05
N GLY A 84 -2.62 2.41 4.94
CA GLY A 84 -3.08 1.92 6.23
C GLY A 84 -4.51 1.38 6.23
N GLY A 85 -5.38 2.01 7.01
CA GLY A 85 -6.77 1.60 7.25
C GLY A 85 -7.00 1.15 8.69
N PRO A 86 -6.64 -0.08 9.09
CA PRO A 86 -6.13 -1.20 8.29
C PRO A 86 -7.11 -1.66 7.21
N GLY A 87 -6.59 -2.13 6.06
CA GLY A 87 -7.40 -2.69 4.97
C GLY A 87 -7.63 -1.78 3.77
N CYS A 88 -7.03 -0.58 3.75
CA CYS A 88 -7.09 0.31 2.60
C CYS A 88 -6.13 -0.15 1.49
N SER A 89 -6.55 0.00 0.24
CA SER A 89 -5.74 -0.42 -0.91
C SER A 89 -4.61 0.56 -1.21
N SER A 90 -3.38 0.03 -1.29
CA SER A 90 -2.22 0.78 -1.76
C SER A 90 -2.28 1.16 -3.24
N LEU A 91 -3.08 0.43 -4.02
CA LEU A 91 -3.35 0.74 -5.41
C LEU A 91 -4.31 1.93 -5.52
N GLY A 92 -5.48 1.81 -4.88
CA GLY A 92 -6.54 2.81 -4.99
C GLY A 92 -6.15 4.17 -4.39
N VAL A 93 -5.57 4.15 -3.19
CA VAL A 93 -5.18 5.39 -2.49
C VAL A 93 -3.78 5.81 -2.95
N GLY A 94 -2.74 5.04 -2.63
CA GLY A 94 -1.35 5.37 -2.96
C GLY A 94 -1.07 5.61 -4.44
N ALA A 95 -1.32 4.61 -5.28
CA ALA A 95 -0.93 4.66 -6.68
C ALA A 95 -1.79 5.62 -7.53
N PHE A 96 -3.10 5.68 -7.28
CA PHE A 96 -4.04 6.41 -8.14
C PHE A 96 -4.58 7.71 -7.53
N SER A 97 -4.48 7.92 -6.22
CA SER A 97 -4.99 9.15 -5.57
C SER A 97 -3.88 10.03 -5.02
N GLU A 98 -2.74 9.46 -4.64
CA GLU A 98 -1.65 10.19 -3.98
C GLU A 98 -0.44 10.42 -4.91
N ASN A 99 0.50 9.47 -4.92
CA ASN A 99 1.88 9.66 -5.38
C ASN A 99 2.30 8.77 -6.54
N GLY A 100 1.42 7.90 -7.03
CA GLY A 100 1.70 7.11 -8.23
C GLY A 100 1.62 7.91 -9.53
N PRO A 101 1.94 7.26 -10.66
CA PRO A 101 2.21 7.94 -11.94
C PRO A 101 0.97 8.56 -12.58
N PHE A 102 -0.22 8.14 -12.16
CA PHE A 102 -1.48 8.52 -12.80
C PHE A 102 -2.53 8.91 -11.76
N ARG A 103 -3.46 9.78 -12.17
CA ARG A 103 -4.69 10.07 -11.44
C ARG A 103 -5.91 9.75 -12.32
N PRO A 104 -6.95 9.09 -11.79
CA PRO A 104 -8.22 8.95 -12.49
C PRO A 104 -8.88 10.32 -12.72
N SER A 105 -9.42 10.52 -13.91
CA SER A 105 -10.22 11.68 -14.28
C SER A 105 -11.36 11.21 -15.18
N GLY A 106 -12.53 10.95 -14.58
CA GLY A 106 -13.63 10.28 -15.28
C GLY A 106 -13.20 8.89 -15.78
N GLU A 107 -13.33 8.65 -17.08
CA GLU A 107 -12.97 7.37 -17.72
C GLU A 107 -11.52 7.31 -18.22
N VAL A 108 -10.72 8.35 -17.98
CA VAL A 108 -9.32 8.42 -18.42
C VAL A 108 -8.36 8.54 -17.23
N LEU A 109 -7.08 8.27 -17.50
CA LEU A 109 -6.00 8.54 -16.57
C LEU A 109 -5.25 9.79 -17.03
N VAL A 110 -4.90 10.67 -16.10
CA VAL A 110 -4.02 11.81 -16.35
C VAL A 110 -2.69 11.59 -15.66
N LYS A 111 -1.60 12.09 -16.25
CA LYS A 111 -0.27 11.98 -15.66
C LYS A 111 -0.20 12.78 -14.36
N ASN A 112 0.39 12.21 -13.31
CA ASN A 112 0.73 12.93 -12.09
C ASN A 112 2.12 13.56 -12.23
N GLU A 113 2.19 14.87 -12.40
CA GLU A 113 3.46 15.59 -12.56
C GLU A 113 4.36 15.50 -11.31
N TYR A 114 3.79 15.19 -10.14
CA TYR A 114 4.50 15.05 -8.87
C TYR A 114 4.64 13.58 -8.43
N SER A 115 4.55 12.63 -9.36
CA SER A 115 4.70 11.22 -9.01
C SER A 115 6.07 10.90 -8.41
N TRP A 116 6.07 10.04 -7.40
CA TRP A 116 7.30 9.54 -6.78
C TRP A 116 8.11 8.63 -7.73
N ASN A 117 7.49 8.05 -8.77
CA ASN A 117 8.23 7.28 -9.75
C ASN A 117 9.16 8.15 -10.63
N ARG A 118 9.16 9.47 -10.47
CA ARG A 118 10.20 10.33 -11.05
C ARG A 118 11.57 10.08 -10.41
N GLU A 119 11.60 9.65 -9.15
CA GLU A 119 12.84 9.49 -8.37
C GLU A 119 13.07 8.06 -7.84
N ALA A 120 12.12 7.15 -8.02
CA ALA A 120 12.19 5.80 -7.50
C ALA A 120 11.46 4.78 -8.37
N ASN A 121 11.83 3.51 -8.20
CA ASN A 121 11.03 2.38 -8.67
C ASN A 121 9.99 2.06 -7.60
N MET A 122 8.71 2.29 -7.88
CA MET A 122 7.62 2.30 -6.90
C MET A 122 6.80 1.01 -6.92
N VAL A 123 6.79 0.26 -5.82
CA VAL A 123 5.95 -0.94 -5.62
C VAL A 123 4.82 -0.60 -4.67
N TYR A 124 3.59 -0.63 -5.16
CA TYR A 124 2.36 -0.49 -4.39
C TYR A 124 1.83 -1.88 -4.08
N LEU A 125 1.83 -2.26 -2.79
CA LEU A 125 1.43 -3.60 -2.36
C LEU A 125 0.07 -3.54 -1.67
N GLU A 126 -0.89 -4.31 -2.17
CA GLU A 126 -2.18 -4.47 -1.51
C GLU A 126 -2.05 -5.51 -0.39
N ALA A 127 -1.97 -5.03 0.85
CA ALA A 127 -1.83 -5.85 2.04
C ALA A 127 -2.72 -5.29 3.16
N PRO A 128 -3.24 -6.14 4.08
CA PRO A 128 -3.12 -7.60 4.11
C PRO A 128 -3.97 -8.34 3.06
N VAL A 129 -4.04 -9.66 3.17
CA VAL A 129 -4.97 -10.47 2.36
C VAL A 129 -6.42 -9.98 2.50
N GLY A 130 -7.16 -9.98 1.39
CA GLY A 130 -8.53 -9.44 1.30
C GLY A 130 -8.58 -7.96 0.90
N VAL A 131 -7.45 -7.26 0.90
CA VAL A 131 -7.38 -5.88 0.44
C VAL A 131 -7.32 -5.83 -1.09
N GLY A 132 -8.27 -5.12 -1.70
CA GLY A 132 -8.32 -4.91 -3.14
C GLY A 132 -8.36 -6.23 -3.90
N PHE A 133 -7.32 -6.50 -4.69
CA PHE A 133 -7.20 -7.74 -5.46
C PHE A 133 -6.48 -8.87 -4.70
N SER A 134 -5.86 -8.61 -3.55
CA SER A 134 -5.19 -9.64 -2.74
C SER A 134 -6.18 -10.64 -2.14
N TYR A 135 -5.90 -11.94 -2.25
CA TYR A 135 -6.86 -12.98 -1.90
C TYR A 135 -6.23 -14.24 -1.27
N SER A 136 -7.09 -15.09 -0.72
CA SER A 136 -6.80 -16.46 -0.29
C SER A 136 -7.96 -17.38 -0.68
N ALA A 137 -7.66 -18.63 -1.00
CA ALA A 137 -8.69 -19.65 -1.22
C ALA A 137 -9.25 -20.23 0.10
N ASP A 138 -8.63 -19.91 1.23
CA ASP A 138 -9.03 -20.34 2.58
C ASP A 138 -9.63 -19.16 3.33
N ASP A 139 -10.95 -19.20 3.54
CA ASP A 139 -11.71 -18.11 4.19
C ASP A 139 -11.22 -17.81 5.61
N SER A 140 -10.65 -18.79 6.31
CA SER A 140 -10.06 -18.57 7.64
C SER A 140 -8.86 -17.61 7.61
N SER A 141 -8.28 -17.36 6.43
CA SER A 141 -7.24 -16.35 6.26
C SER A 141 -7.74 -14.95 6.56
N TYR A 142 -9.01 -14.62 6.25
CA TYR A 142 -9.54 -13.28 6.43
C TYR A 142 -9.86 -12.97 7.89
N GLU A 143 -10.29 -13.99 8.65
CA GLU A 143 -10.57 -13.85 10.09
C GLU A 143 -9.29 -13.80 10.94
N ALA A 144 -8.24 -14.51 10.51
CA ALA A 144 -7.00 -14.62 11.28
C ALA A 144 -6.06 -13.41 11.13
N VAL A 145 -6.30 -12.51 10.16
CA VAL A 145 -5.42 -11.38 9.84
C VAL A 145 -5.11 -10.54 11.09
N ASN A 146 -3.82 -10.27 11.28
CA ASN A 146 -3.31 -9.38 12.30
C ASN A 146 -1.96 -8.80 11.86
N ASP A 147 -1.42 -7.88 12.65
CA ASP A 147 -0.14 -7.21 12.41
C ASP A 147 1.01 -8.20 12.15
N LYS A 148 1.14 -9.26 12.96
CA LYS A 148 2.22 -10.25 12.84
C LYS A 148 2.15 -11.03 11.53
N ILE A 149 0.95 -11.48 11.16
CA ILE A 149 0.72 -12.19 9.89
C ILE A 149 1.01 -11.25 8.72
N THR A 150 0.54 -10.00 8.79
CA THR A 150 0.75 -8.99 7.75
C THR A 150 2.24 -8.70 7.54
N ALA A 151 2.99 -8.47 8.62
CA ALA A 151 4.43 -8.24 8.53
C ALA A 151 5.19 -9.45 7.95
N ARG A 152 4.84 -10.66 8.38
CA ARG A 152 5.43 -11.90 7.87
C ARG A 152 5.13 -12.09 6.38
N ASP A 153 3.88 -11.92 5.98
CA ASP A 153 3.47 -12.10 4.59
C ASP A 153 4.07 -11.03 3.68
N ASN A 154 4.21 -9.78 4.15
CA ASN A 154 4.92 -8.72 3.42
C ASN A 154 6.42 -9.04 3.25
N LEU A 155 7.06 -9.65 4.25
CA LEU A 155 8.44 -10.13 4.13
C LEU A 155 8.55 -11.22 3.04
N VAL A 156 7.68 -12.23 3.10
CA VAL A 156 7.64 -13.33 2.12
C VAL A 156 7.32 -12.81 0.72
N PHE A 157 6.42 -11.83 0.62
CA PHE A 157 6.13 -11.14 -0.62
C PHE A 157 7.41 -10.59 -1.24
N LEU A 158 8.21 -9.81 -0.51
CA LEU A 158 9.43 -9.23 -1.07
C LEU A 158 10.49 -10.28 -1.40
N GLN A 159 10.62 -11.34 -0.60
CA GLN A 159 11.52 -12.47 -0.93
C GLN A 159 11.16 -13.06 -2.30
N ASN A 160 9.88 -13.36 -2.50
CA ASN A 160 9.39 -13.98 -3.74
C ASN A 160 9.33 -12.96 -4.90
N TRP A 161 9.06 -11.69 -4.62
CA TRP A 161 9.06 -10.62 -5.60
C TRP A 161 10.46 -10.41 -6.18
N PHE A 162 11.51 -10.50 -5.35
CA PHE A 162 12.89 -10.47 -5.84
C PHE A 162 13.29 -11.69 -6.68
N LEU A 163 12.61 -12.84 -6.54
CA LEU A 163 12.80 -13.95 -7.49
C LEU A 163 12.18 -13.62 -8.86
N LYS A 164 11.08 -12.88 -8.87
CA LYS A 164 10.40 -12.42 -10.09
C LYS A 164 11.17 -11.27 -10.77
N PHE A 165 11.74 -10.38 -9.97
CA PHE A 165 12.49 -9.19 -10.40
C PHE A 165 13.94 -9.20 -9.86
N PRO A 166 14.79 -10.14 -10.32
CA PRO A 166 16.12 -10.35 -9.76
C PRO A 166 17.06 -9.15 -9.90
N GLN A 167 16.84 -8.29 -10.90
CA GLN A 167 17.61 -7.07 -11.14
C GLN A 167 17.51 -6.03 -10.00
N TYR A 168 16.54 -6.18 -9.09
CA TYR A 168 16.34 -5.27 -7.96
C TYR A 168 16.91 -5.75 -6.62
N LYS A 169 17.42 -6.99 -6.50
CA LYS A 169 17.87 -7.60 -5.23
C LYS A 169 18.87 -6.75 -4.42
N ASN A 170 19.77 -6.04 -5.09
CA ASN A 170 20.80 -5.23 -4.43
C ASN A 170 20.46 -3.74 -4.37
N ARG A 171 19.26 -3.36 -4.83
CA ARG A 171 18.87 -1.96 -4.90
C ARG A 171 18.69 -1.38 -3.51
N SER A 172 19.11 -0.13 -3.31
CA SER A 172 18.73 0.63 -2.12
C SER A 172 17.22 0.56 -1.94
N LEU A 173 16.78 -0.04 -0.84
CA LEU A 173 15.39 -0.30 -0.53
C LEU A 173 14.91 0.68 0.54
N PHE A 174 13.79 1.33 0.29
CA PHE A 174 13.04 2.07 1.30
C PHE A 174 11.65 1.45 1.43
N ILE A 175 11.15 1.37 2.66
CA ILE A 175 9.78 0.96 2.91
C ILE A 175 9.02 2.15 3.49
N THR A 176 7.91 2.49 2.87
CA THR A 176 7.17 3.73 3.10
C THR A 176 5.69 3.45 3.21
N GLY A 177 4.96 4.29 3.93
CA GLY A 177 3.53 4.13 4.04
C GLY A 177 2.89 5.19 4.91
N GLU A 178 1.57 5.11 5.02
CA GLU A 178 0.76 6.09 5.74
C GLU A 178 -0.26 5.49 6.71
N SER A 179 -0.73 6.30 7.66
CA SER A 179 -1.81 5.94 8.59
C SER A 179 -1.44 4.70 9.43
N TYR A 180 -2.27 3.64 9.39
CA TYR A 180 -1.98 2.37 10.08
C TYR A 180 -0.71 1.67 9.57
N ALA A 181 -0.13 2.09 8.43
CA ALA A 181 1.21 1.63 8.04
C ALA A 181 2.31 2.04 9.02
N GLY A 182 2.03 2.96 9.97
CA GLY A 182 2.85 3.17 11.16
C GLY A 182 3.06 1.90 12.00
N HIS A 183 2.16 0.91 11.91
CA HIS A 183 2.36 -0.44 12.44
C HIS A 183 3.04 -1.37 11.42
N TYR A 184 2.61 -1.36 10.16
CA TYR A 184 3.11 -2.29 9.13
C TYR A 184 4.59 -2.11 8.84
N ILE A 185 5.03 -0.87 8.68
CA ILE A 185 6.37 -0.53 8.21
C ILE A 185 7.44 -0.86 9.26
N PRO A 186 7.35 -0.43 10.53
CA PRO A 186 8.36 -0.79 11.53
C PRO A 186 8.44 -2.30 11.79
N GLN A 187 7.31 -3.00 11.83
CA GLN A 187 7.29 -4.46 12.03
C GLN A 187 7.93 -5.21 10.85
N LEU A 188 7.68 -4.76 9.61
CA LEU A 188 8.36 -5.30 8.43
C LEU A 188 9.86 -5.00 8.45
N ALA A 189 10.26 -3.77 8.78
CA ALA A 189 11.68 -3.40 8.91
C ALA A 189 12.40 -4.27 9.95
N GLU A 190 11.77 -4.53 11.10
CA GLU A 190 12.34 -5.42 12.11
C GLU A 190 12.57 -6.82 11.55
N LEU A 191 11.57 -7.41 10.89
CA LEU A 191 11.71 -8.74 10.28
C LEU A 191 12.80 -8.78 9.20
N MET A 192 12.89 -7.76 8.35
CA MET A 192 13.97 -7.64 7.37
C MET A 192 15.34 -7.56 8.03
N HIS A 193 15.47 -6.75 9.09
CA HIS A 193 16.72 -6.61 9.83
C HIS A 193 17.13 -7.94 10.47
N GLN A 194 16.19 -8.67 11.07
CA GLN A 194 16.43 -10.00 11.64
C GLN A 194 16.81 -11.02 10.56
N PHE A 195 16.13 -11.01 9.40
CA PHE A 195 16.43 -11.88 8.27
C PHE A 195 17.86 -11.64 7.73
N ASN A 196 18.24 -10.38 7.58
CA ASN A 196 19.56 -9.96 7.10
C ASN A 196 20.74 -10.39 7.97
N LYS A 197 20.51 -10.73 9.25
CA LYS A 197 21.55 -11.32 10.11
C LYS A 197 21.97 -12.72 9.63
N LYS A 198 21.10 -13.42 8.90
CA LYS A 198 21.34 -14.76 8.35
C LYS A 198 21.63 -14.71 6.86
N GLU A 199 20.81 -13.99 6.10
CA GLU A 199 20.89 -13.89 4.65
C GLU A 199 20.72 -12.43 4.23
N LYS A 200 21.77 -11.83 3.69
CA LYS A 200 21.80 -10.41 3.29
C LYS A 200 21.02 -10.17 2.00
N LEU A 201 19.70 -10.30 2.08
CA LEU A 201 18.80 -10.11 0.94
C LEU A 201 18.35 -8.65 0.80
N PHE A 202 18.05 -7.96 1.89
CA PHE A 202 17.44 -6.63 1.84
C PHE A 202 18.50 -5.53 2.00
N ASN A 203 18.70 -4.69 0.99
CA ASN A 203 19.54 -3.49 1.13
C ASN A 203 18.71 -2.30 1.68
N LEU A 204 18.09 -2.49 2.86
CA LEU A 204 17.22 -1.51 3.51
C LEU A 204 18.03 -0.27 3.95
N LYS A 205 17.65 0.91 3.45
CA LYS A 205 18.30 2.19 3.73
C LYS A 205 17.53 3.09 4.68
N GLY A 206 16.21 2.96 4.73
CA GLY A 206 15.39 3.77 5.60
C GLY A 206 13.91 3.43 5.49
N ILE A 207 13.16 4.03 6.41
CA ILE A 207 11.70 3.98 6.44
C ILE A 207 11.15 5.41 6.41
N ALA A 208 9.97 5.62 5.83
CA ALA A 208 9.26 6.90 5.89
C ALA A 208 7.79 6.65 6.21
N LEU A 209 7.23 7.44 7.13
CA LEU A 209 5.88 7.27 7.66
C LEU A 209 5.10 8.58 7.51
N GLY A 210 4.04 8.57 6.71
CA GLY A 210 3.12 9.71 6.53
C GLY A 210 1.95 9.62 7.51
N ASN A 211 1.75 10.63 8.34
CA ASN A 211 0.64 10.71 9.31
C ASN A 211 0.36 9.37 10.04
N PRO A 212 1.39 8.72 10.63
CA PRO A 212 1.26 7.36 11.13
C PRO A 212 0.45 7.26 12.42
N VAL A 213 -0.10 6.08 12.67
CA VAL A 213 -0.41 5.62 14.03
C VAL A 213 0.83 4.89 14.56
N LEU A 214 1.41 5.39 15.66
CA LEU A 214 2.59 4.87 16.36
C LEU A 214 2.24 4.40 17.77
N GLU A 215 1.53 5.23 18.53
CA GLU A 215 1.12 4.94 19.90
C GLU A 215 -0.37 5.28 20.06
N PHE A 216 -1.16 4.23 20.28
CA PHE A 216 -2.61 4.29 20.24
C PHE A 216 -3.21 5.36 21.15
N ALA A 217 -2.75 5.49 22.39
CA ALA A 217 -3.33 6.46 23.31
C ALA A 217 -2.96 7.90 22.92
N THR A 218 -1.69 8.14 22.64
CA THR A 218 -1.14 9.46 22.31
C THR A 218 -1.75 9.99 21.03
N ASP A 219 -1.69 9.22 19.94
CA ASP A 219 -2.11 9.68 18.62
C ASP A 219 -3.62 9.92 18.58
N PHE A 220 -4.42 9.02 19.16
CA PHE A 220 -5.87 9.18 19.16
C PHE A 220 -6.31 10.32 20.08
N ASN A 221 -5.72 10.46 21.26
CA ASN A 221 -6.13 11.51 22.19
C ASN A 221 -5.68 12.91 21.73
N SER A 222 -4.61 13.02 20.94
CA SER A 222 -4.15 14.30 20.36
C SER A 222 -5.21 15.02 19.53
N ARG A 223 -6.20 14.28 19.00
CA ARG A 223 -7.33 14.82 18.24
C ARG A 223 -8.11 15.88 19.01
N ALA A 224 -8.25 15.74 20.33
CA ALA A 224 -8.96 16.72 21.14
C ALA A 224 -8.28 18.09 21.08
N GLU A 225 -6.96 18.12 21.27
CA GLU A 225 -6.17 19.34 21.21
C GLU A 225 -6.12 19.91 19.78
N PHE A 226 -5.99 19.03 18.78
CA PHE A 226 -6.02 19.45 17.37
C PHE A 226 -7.35 20.15 17.02
N PHE A 227 -8.50 19.52 17.32
CA PHE A 227 -9.80 20.14 17.04
C PHE A 227 -10.03 21.45 17.80
N TRP A 228 -9.61 21.51 19.07
CA TRP A 228 -9.78 22.71 19.87
C TRP A 228 -8.91 23.87 19.37
N SER A 229 -7.62 23.61 19.12
CA SER A 229 -6.67 24.61 18.61
C SER A 229 -7.01 25.13 17.21
N HIS A 230 -7.79 24.38 16.44
CA HIS A 230 -8.27 24.77 15.10
C HIS A 230 -9.70 25.36 15.13
N GLY A 231 -10.26 25.64 16.31
CA GLY A 231 -11.57 26.25 16.46
C GLY A 231 -12.74 25.37 16.01
N LEU A 232 -12.54 24.05 15.91
CA LEU A 232 -13.56 23.09 15.47
C LEU A 232 -14.47 22.62 16.61
N ILE A 233 -14.04 22.79 17.86
CA ILE A 233 -14.80 22.46 19.06
C ILE A 233 -14.67 23.54 20.13
N SER A 234 -15.69 23.67 20.98
CA SER A 234 -15.73 24.60 22.10
C SER A 234 -14.83 24.19 23.27
N ASP A 235 -14.45 25.14 24.13
CA ASP A 235 -13.73 24.86 25.39
C ASP A 235 -14.44 23.82 26.26
N SER A 236 -15.77 23.87 26.31
CA SER A 236 -16.59 22.90 27.05
C SER A 236 -16.47 21.51 26.46
N THR A 237 -16.52 21.37 25.14
CA THR A 237 -16.39 20.10 24.45
C THR A 237 -14.97 19.55 24.56
N TYR A 238 -13.95 20.40 24.43
CA TYR A 238 -12.56 20.02 24.66
C TYR A 238 -12.33 19.46 26.07
N LYS A 239 -12.87 20.13 27.11
CA LYS A 239 -12.80 19.65 28.50
C LYS A 239 -13.45 18.27 28.66
N LEU A 240 -14.63 18.06 28.08
CA LEU A 240 -15.31 16.76 28.13
C LEU A 240 -14.54 15.68 27.36
N PHE A 241 -13.99 16.03 26.20
CA PHE A 241 -13.25 15.14 25.31
C PHE A 241 -11.90 14.72 25.89
N THR A 242 -11.30 15.51 26.78
CA THR A 242 -10.04 15.15 27.46
C THR A 242 -10.25 14.48 28.82
N THR A 243 -11.32 14.81 29.55
CA THR A 243 -11.50 14.36 30.95
C THR A 243 -12.57 13.29 31.15
N SER A 244 -13.66 13.32 30.37
CA SER A 244 -14.81 12.44 30.60
C SER A 244 -14.76 11.19 29.72
N CYS A 245 -14.46 11.37 28.43
CA CYS A 245 -14.14 10.28 27.53
C CYS A 245 -13.17 10.74 26.44
N ASN A 246 -11.93 10.29 26.54
CA ASN A 246 -10.92 10.54 25.50
C ASN A 246 -11.11 9.62 24.29
N TYR A 247 -10.53 10.03 23.17
CA TYR A 247 -10.80 9.39 21.89
C TYR A 247 -10.32 7.94 21.85
N SER A 248 -9.15 7.64 22.42
CA SER A 248 -8.63 6.27 22.52
C SER A 248 -9.57 5.34 23.31
N ARG A 249 -10.15 5.82 24.41
CA ARG A 249 -11.17 5.09 25.16
C ARG A 249 -12.42 4.84 24.30
N TYR A 250 -12.95 5.87 23.65
CA TYR A 250 -14.10 5.72 22.77
C TYR A 250 -13.84 4.66 21.70
N VAL A 251 -12.70 4.73 21.02
CA VAL A 251 -12.33 3.78 19.96
C VAL A 251 -12.20 2.36 20.51
N SER A 252 -11.62 2.18 21.70
CA SER A 252 -11.55 0.87 22.36
C SER A 252 -12.94 0.31 22.70
N GLU A 253 -13.84 1.14 23.25
CA GLU A 253 -15.21 0.73 23.57
C GLU A 253 -16.03 0.42 22.30
N TYR A 254 -15.82 1.17 21.22
CA TYR A 254 -16.46 0.98 19.92
C TYR A 254 -16.10 -0.38 19.32
N TYR A 255 -14.82 -0.72 19.25
CA TYR A 255 -14.39 -2.03 18.71
C TYR A 255 -14.76 -3.22 19.58
N ARG A 256 -15.07 -3.00 20.86
CA ARG A 256 -15.65 -4.03 21.75
C ARG A 256 -17.16 -4.17 21.61
N GLY A 257 -17.81 -3.31 20.83
CA GLY A 257 -19.26 -3.29 20.63
C GLY A 257 -20.05 -2.80 21.85
N ASN A 258 -19.42 -2.09 22.79
CA ASN A 258 -20.07 -1.64 24.02
C ASN A 258 -19.61 -0.22 24.41
N VAL A 259 -20.10 0.78 23.68
CA VAL A 259 -19.82 2.20 23.94
C VAL A 259 -20.62 2.70 25.15
N SER A 260 -19.92 3.24 26.14
CA SER A 260 -20.54 3.78 27.34
C SER A 260 -21.41 5.01 27.03
N PRO A 261 -22.49 5.25 27.81
CA PRO A 261 -23.36 6.42 27.59
C PRO A 261 -22.60 7.76 27.65
N ILE A 262 -21.55 7.82 28.48
CA ILE A 262 -20.68 9.01 28.60
C ILE A 262 -19.92 9.22 27.29
N CYS A 263 -19.22 8.20 26.79
CA CYS A 263 -18.48 8.31 25.52
C CYS A 263 -19.38 8.62 24.34
N SER A 264 -20.57 8.00 24.27
CA SER A 264 -21.57 8.31 23.24
C SER A 264 -21.98 9.79 23.27
N ARG A 265 -22.23 10.36 24.45
CA ARG A 265 -22.58 11.78 24.61
C ARG A 265 -21.44 12.70 24.20
N VAL A 266 -20.23 12.43 24.67
CA VAL A 266 -19.03 13.24 24.35
C VAL A 266 -18.77 13.23 22.84
N MET A 267 -18.75 12.05 22.22
CA MET A 267 -18.53 11.95 20.78
C MET A 267 -19.68 12.54 19.95
N GLY A 268 -20.91 12.49 20.46
CA GLY A 268 -22.05 13.18 19.86
C GLY A 268 -21.87 14.71 19.84
N GLN A 269 -21.36 15.30 20.92
CA GLN A 269 -21.04 16.73 20.97
C GLN A 269 -19.89 17.08 20.03
N VAL A 270 -18.79 16.33 20.07
CA VAL A 270 -17.66 16.51 19.13
C VAL A 270 -18.14 16.43 17.68
N SER A 271 -18.96 15.45 17.34
CA SER A 271 -19.49 15.29 15.97
C SER A 271 -20.46 16.41 15.56
N THR A 272 -21.18 17.00 16.52
CA THR A 272 -22.10 18.11 16.25
C THR A 272 -21.33 19.39 15.96
N GLU A 273 -20.31 19.68 16.77
CA GLU A 273 -19.49 20.89 16.61
C GLU A 273 -18.56 20.82 15.39
N THR A 274 -17.90 19.67 15.18
CA THR A 274 -17.06 19.46 13.97
C THR A 274 -17.88 19.45 12.68
N SER A 275 -19.19 19.17 12.77
CA SER A 275 -20.12 19.12 11.64
C SER A 275 -19.81 18.04 10.59
N ARG A 276 -20.79 17.77 9.73
CA ARG A 276 -20.63 16.88 8.56
C ARG A 276 -19.96 17.56 7.36
N PHE A 277 -19.73 18.88 7.46
CA PHE A 277 -19.16 19.71 6.40
C PHE A 277 -17.65 19.91 6.55
N VAL A 278 -17.02 19.28 7.53
CA VAL A 278 -15.57 19.28 7.71
C VAL A 278 -15.06 17.87 7.44
N ASP A 279 -14.08 17.76 6.53
CA ASP A 279 -13.33 16.52 6.37
C ASP A 279 -12.36 16.35 7.55
N LYS A 280 -12.41 15.19 8.19
CA LYS A 280 -11.57 14.87 9.36
C LYS A 280 -10.16 14.45 8.94
N TYR A 281 -9.94 14.12 7.66
CA TYR A 281 -8.63 13.86 7.09
C TYR A 281 -7.93 15.15 6.67
N ASP A 282 -8.68 16.15 6.21
CA ASP A 282 -8.19 17.50 5.94
C ASP A 282 -9.24 18.55 6.28
N VAL A 283 -9.06 19.23 7.42
CA VAL A 283 -10.04 20.20 7.96
C VAL A 283 -10.10 21.50 7.16
N THR A 284 -9.26 21.67 6.15
CA THR A 284 -9.18 22.87 5.31
C THR A 284 -9.85 22.70 3.95
N LEU A 285 -10.26 21.47 3.61
CA LEU A 285 -10.85 21.15 2.31
C LEU A 285 -12.36 20.97 2.38
N ASP A 286 -13.00 21.13 1.22
CA ASP A 286 -14.41 20.82 1.04
C ASP A 286 -14.66 19.31 1.14
N VAL A 287 -15.81 18.96 1.72
CA VAL A 287 -16.24 17.55 1.80
C VAL A 287 -16.76 17.10 0.44
N CYS A 288 -16.30 15.93 -0.01
CA CYS A 288 -16.85 15.28 -1.20
C CYS A 288 -18.31 14.87 -0.94
N ILE A 289 -19.23 15.55 -1.62
CA ILE A 289 -20.66 15.26 -1.58
C ILE A 289 -20.91 13.97 -2.37
N SER A 290 -21.69 13.04 -1.83
CA SER A 290 -22.03 11.80 -2.54
C SER A 290 -22.67 12.11 -3.89
N SER A 291 -22.47 11.26 -4.90
CA SER A 291 -23.06 11.47 -6.23
C SER A 291 -24.58 11.68 -6.18
N VAL A 292 -25.28 10.96 -5.29
CA VAL A 292 -26.71 11.10 -5.04
C VAL A 292 -27.07 12.47 -4.46
N LEU A 293 -26.29 12.95 -3.48
CA LEU A 293 -26.53 14.24 -2.85
C LEU A 293 -26.16 15.40 -3.78
N SER A 294 -25.09 15.25 -4.57
CA SER A 294 -24.69 16.20 -5.62
C SER A 294 -25.76 16.29 -6.72
N GLN A 295 -26.30 15.16 -7.17
CA GLN A 295 -27.44 15.12 -8.09
C GLN A 295 -28.69 15.79 -7.50
N SER A 296 -28.98 15.52 -6.22
CA SER A 296 -30.10 16.15 -5.50
C SER A 296 -29.94 17.68 -5.42
N GLU A 297 -28.75 18.19 -5.10
CA GLU A 297 -28.51 19.63 -5.00
C GLU A 297 -28.72 20.34 -6.34
N ILE A 298 -28.24 19.76 -7.45
CA ILE A 298 -28.47 20.25 -8.83
C ILE A 298 -29.96 20.30 -9.16
N LEU A 299 -30.71 19.24 -8.83
CA LEU A 299 -32.15 19.18 -9.06
C LEU A 299 -32.91 20.21 -8.22
N THR A 300 -32.48 20.43 -6.98
CA THR A 300 -33.13 21.39 -6.06
C THR A 300 -32.88 22.84 -6.50
N THR A 301 -31.70 23.15 -7.07
CA THR A 301 -31.42 24.49 -7.62
C THR A 301 -32.27 24.77 -8.87
N GLN A 302 -32.56 23.76 -9.70
CA GLN A 302 -33.43 23.92 -10.87
C GLN A 302 -34.90 24.16 -10.51
N VAL A 303 -35.40 23.53 -9.43
CA VAL A 303 -36.78 23.74 -8.95
C VAL A 303 -36.96 25.12 -8.29
N SER A 304 -35.89 25.71 -7.75
CA SER A 304 -35.93 27.04 -7.11
C SER A 304 -35.86 28.21 -8.10
N LEU A 305 -35.65 27.93 -9.39
CA LEU A 305 -35.54 28.91 -10.49
C LEU A 305 -36.79 28.91 -11.40
N ILE A 306 -37.85 28.20 -11.00
CA ILE A 306 -39.18 28.17 -11.65
C ILE A 306 -40.19 28.80 -10.68
#